data_AF-A0A1D2XCG7-F1
#
_entry.id   AF-A0A1D2XCG7-F1
#
_cell.length_a   1.000
_cell.length_b   1.000
_cell.length_c   1.000
_cell.angle_alpha   90.00
_cell.angle_beta   90.00
_cell.angle_gamma   90.00
#
_symmetry.space_group_name_H-M   'P 1'
#
loop_
_entity.id
_entity.type
_entity.pdbx_description
1 polymer ?
#
loop_
_entity_poly.entity_id
_entity_poly.type
_entity_poly.pdbx_seq_one_letter_code
_entity_poly.pdbx_strand_id
1 'polypeptide(L)'
;MYYGVDVFETLLAALADYTAVDITLRIFFGAVIGLCLGLTGVGGGVLIIPILRGVFAMSPIMAVGTASLCAAMMKVNAGFMHLRVGNVEWKSITQVLCGAAPALLLTSMGIISLSENPETAAMINQVVEFLIIGVIAFSMIAMTKRSNIKAEPDQKESGFFNPKIIMAGAATGIVMGATGVGGGILLLPLLSVTLGLDMKKSVGSSVIIALVLSTAAALTYSGGGQSDILTAVLLVMGSFIGIPLAGLLMKALSDQRLQQISLGLITISAMVMLRSVFSS
;
A
#
# COMPACT_ATOMS: atom_id res chain seq x y z
N MET A 1 33.87 5.87 -17.73
CA MET A 1 33.35 4.48 -17.61
C MET A 1 33.63 4.02 -16.18
N TYR A 2 32.86 4.52 -15.20
CA TYR A 2 33.05 4.30 -13.74
C TYR A 2 31.69 4.47 -13.03
N TYR A 3 30.72 3.61 -13.32
CA TYR A 3 29.41 3.62 -12.64
C TYR A 3 28.89 2.21 -12.31
N GLY A 4 29.70 1.17 -12.53
CA GLY A 4 29.27 -0.22 -12.38
C GLY A 4 29.77 -0.93 -11.12
N VAL A 5 30.77 -0.37 -10.42
CA VAL A 5 31.44 -1.03 -9.28
C VAL A 5 30.82 -0.61 -7.93
N ASP A 6 30.16 0.56 -7.85
CA ASP A 6 29.71 1.11 -6.56
C ASP A 6 28.45 0.46 -5.98
N VAL A 7 27.48 0.02 -6.80
CA VAL A 7 26.18 -0.43 -6.26
C VAL A 7 26.31 -1.73 -5.48
N PHE A 8 27.09 -2.68 -5.99
CA PHE A 8 27.29 -3.97 -5.33
C PHE A 8 28.08 -3.82 -4.03
N GLU A 9 29.14 -3.01 -4.02
CA GLU A 9 29.90 -2.73 -2.80
C GLU A 9 29.09 -1.94 -1.78
N THR A 10 28.29 -0.96 -2.22
CA THR A 10 27.37 -0.23 -1.34
C THR A 10 26.34 -1.17 -0.72
N LEU A 11 25.81 -2.12 -1.50
CA LEU A 11 24.87 -3.11 -1.00
C LEU A 11 25.52 -4.08 -0.02
N LEU A 12 26.75 -4.53 -0.29
CA LEU A 12 27.52 -5.39 0.61
C LEU A 12 27.86 -4.67 1.92
N ALA A 13 28.27 -3.40 1.86
CA ALA A 13 28.50 -2.58 3.04
C ALA A 13 27.21 -2.42 3.86
N ALA A 14 26.09 -2.10 3.21
CA ALA A 14 24.80 -1.99 3.89
C ALA A 14 24.33 -3.32 4.50
N LEU A 15 24.61 -4.46 3.86
CA LEU A 15 24.32 -5.79 4.40
C LEU A 15 25.23 -6.15 5.58
N ALA A 16 26.46 -5.63 5.63
CA ALA A 16 27.41 -5.87 6.72
C ALA A 16 26.96 -5.23 8.04
N ASP A 17 26.16 -4.15 7.98
CA ASP A 17 25.56 -3.51 9.14
C ASP A 17 24.40 -4.33 9.74
N TYR A 18 23.88 -5.31 9.01
CA TYR A 18 22.78 -6.17 9.45
C TYR A 18 23.26 -7.52 9.96
N THR A 19 22.71 -7.96 11.08
CA THR A 19 22.94 -9.33 11.55
C THR A 19 22.20 -10.33 10.65
N ALA A 20 22.65 -11.59 10.64
CA ALA A 20 21.92 -12.66 9.94
C ALA A 20 20.46 -12.79 10.44
N VAL A 21 20.21 -12.46 11.71
CA VAL A 21 18.88 -12.42 12.32
C VAL A 21 18.04 -11.30 11.67
N ASP A 22 18.59 -10.11 11.48
CA ASP A 22 17.90 -8.97 10.87
C ASP A 22 17.47 -9.23 9.43
N ILE A 23 18.34 -9.85 8.65
CA ILE A 23 18.06 -10.23 7.26
C ILE A 23 16.95 -11.29 7.24
N THR A 24 17.06 -12.31 8.10
CA THR A 24 16.08 -13.39 8.21
C THR A 24 14.70 -12.86 8.61
N LEU A 25 14.64 -11.94 9.57
CA LEU A 25 13.38 -11.31 10.00
C LEU A 25 12.72 -10.53 8.86
N ARG A 26 13.48 -9.75 8.10
CA ARG A 26 12.95 -9.01 6.94
C ARG A 26 12.39 -9.94 5.86
N ILE A 27 13.12 -11.01 5.53
CA ILE A 27 12.62 -11.99 4.56
C ILE A 27 11.37 -12.71 5.10
N PHE A 28 11.35 -13.09 6.38
CA PHE A 28 10.21 -13.74 7.02
C PHE A 28 8.96 -12.84 7.00
N PHE A 29 9.07 -11.60 7.47
CA PHE A 29 7.95 -10.66 7.43
C PHE A 29 7.56 -10.30 6.00
N GLY A 30 8.51 -10.28 5.07
CA GLY A 30 8.26 -10.15 3.64
C GLY A 30 7.37 -11.27 3.10
N ALA A 31 7.63 -12.52 3.50
CA ALA A 31 6.81 -13.67 3.16
C ALA A 31 5.41 -13.57 3.79
N VAL A 32 5.30 -13.15 5.05
CA VAL A 32 4.01 -12.91 5.72
C VAL A 32 3.21 -11.84 4.98
N ILE A 33 3.83 -10.69 4.68
CA ILE A 33 3.22 -9.59 3.93
C ILE A 33 2.79 -10.06 2.54
N GLY A 34 3.66 -10.78 1.82
CA GLY A 34 3.37 -11.33 0.49
C GLY A 34 2.21 -12.32 0.50
N LEU A 35 2.15 -13.17 1.52
CA LEU A 35 1.05 -14.11 1.72
C LEU A 35 -0.27 -13.36 1.99
N CYS A 36 -0.23 -12.34 2.85
CA CYS A 36 -1.40 -11.51 3.14
C CYS A 36 -1.84 -10.72 1.90
N LEU A 37 -0.89 -10.16 1.14
CA LEU A 37 -1.16 -9.48 -0.13
C LEU A 37 -1.84 -10.42 -1.12
N GLY A 38 -1.32 -11.64 -1.27
CA GLY A 38 -1.87 -12.64 -2.18
C GLY A 38 -3.25 -13.14 -1.76
N LEU A 39 -3.49 -13.37 -0.46
CA LEU A 39 -4.76 -13.91 0.05
C LEU A 39 -5.89 -12.88 0.01
N THR A 40 -5.58 -11.63 0.31
CA THR A 40 -6.61 -10.61 0.51
C THR A 40 -6.91 -9.82 -0.76
N GLY A 41 -5.97 -9.75 -1.72
CA GLY A 41 -6.07 -8.94 -2.94
C GLY A 41 -6.17 -7.41 -2.71
N VAL A 42 -6.50 -6.99 -1.49
CA VAL A 42 -6.79 -5.63 -1.03
C VAL A 42 -5.54 -4.93 -0.50
N GLY A 43 -4.46 -5.66 -0.24
CA GLY A 43 -3.18 -5.08 0.09
C GLY A 43 -2.61 -5.57 1.40
N GLY A 44 -1.54 -6.34 1.31
CA GLY A 44 -0.59 -6.51 2.42
C GLY A 44 -0.08 -5.17 2.97
N GLY A 45 -0.32 -4.05 2.27
CA GLY A 45 -0.07 -2.68 2.73
C GLY A 45 -0.67 -2.31 4.09
N VAL A 46 -1.77 -2.95 4.53
CA VAL A 46 -2.28 -2.75 5.91
C VAL A 46 -1.24 -3.19 6.95
N LEU A 47 -0.45 -4.22 6.64
CA LEU A 47 0.52 -4.81 7.56
C LEU A 47 1.92 -4.26 7.36
N ILE A 48 2.26 -3.78 6.15
CA ILE A 48 3.61 -3.29 5.86
C ILE A 48 4.00 -2.18 6.84
N ILE A 49 3.16 -1.15 7.00
CA ILE A 49 3.50 0.00 7.85
C ILE A 49 3.58 -0.39 9.34
N PRO A 50 2.61 -1.11 9.93
CA PRO A 50 2.72 -1.59 11.32
C PRO A 50 3.92 -2.48 11.57
N ILE A 51 4.32 -3.32 10.60
CA ILE A 51 5.54 -4.13 10.73
C ILE A 51 6.79 -3.25 10.67
N LEU A 52 6.88 -2.34 9.69
CA LEU A 52 8.00 -1.41 9.58
C LEU A 52 8.18 -0.56 10.82
N ARG A 53 7.09 -0.09 11.41
CA ARG A 53 7.14 0.72 12.62
C ARG A 53 7.34 -0.11 13.89
N GLY A 54 6.51 -1.14 14.07
CA GLY A 54 6.47 -1.90 15.32
C GLY A 54 7.61 -2.91 15.48
N VAL A 55 8.11 -3.46 14.37
CA VAL A 55 9.19 -4.46 14.38
C VAL A 55 10.52 -3.83 14.00
N PHE A 56 10.54 -3.01 12.94
CA PHE A 56 11.78 -2.41 12.43
C PHE A 56 12.01 -0.98 12.95
N ALA A 57 11.21 -0.53 13.92
CA ALA A 57 11.37 0.74 14.65
C ALA A 57 11.51 1.99 13.76
N MET A 58 10.95 1.96 12.54
CA MET A 58 11.02 3.09 11.62
C MET A 58 10.13 4.24 12.07
N SER A 59 10.54 5.48 11.79
CA SER A 59 9.66 6.64 11.95
C SER A 59 8.44 6.51 11.01
N PRO A 60 7.31 7.17 11.32
CA PRO A 60 6.12 7.17 10.47
C PRO A 60 6.42 7.48 9.00
N ILE A 61 7.19 8.54 8.73
CA ILE A 61 7.49 8.98 7.37
C ILE A 61 8.41 7.97 6.66
N MET A 62 9.44 7.43 7.33
CA MET A 62 10.30 6.38 6.78
C MET A 62 9.53 5.10 6.47
N ALA A 63 8.58 4.72 7.33
CA ALA A 63 7.73 3.56 7.12
C ALA A 63 6.82 3.75 5.90
N VAL A 64 6.26 4.96 5.71
CA VAL A 64 5.44 5.33 4.55
C VAL A 64 6.23 5.20 3.24
N GLY A 65 7.45 5.73 3.16
CA GLY A 65 8.26 5.63 1.95
C GLY A 65 8.73 4.21 1.65
N THR A 66 9.22 3.50 2.67
CA THR A 66 9.64 2.09 2.55
C THR A 66 8.46 1.19 2.16
N ALA A 67 7.27 1.42 2.72
CA ALA A 67 6.06 0.71 2.35
C ALA A 67 5.63 0.98 0.92
N SER A 68 5.78 2.22 0.46
CA SER A 68 5.46 2.61 -0.93
C SER A 68 6.38 1.91 -1.93
N LEU A 69 7.69 1.79 -1.63
CA LEU A 69 8.64 1.00 -2.43
C LEU A 69 8.22 -0.47 -2.50
N CYS A 70 7.97 -1.11 -1.35
CA CYS A 70 7.51 -2.49 -1.29
C CYS A 70 6.24 -2.68 -2.12
N ALA A 71 5.27 -1.77 -1.95
CA ALA A 71 3.99 -1.81 -2.62
C ALA A 71 4.12 -1.68 -4.13
N ALA A 72 4.99 -0.80 -4.62
CA ALA A 72 5.25 -0.63 -6.04
C ALA A 72 5.85 -1.93 -6.62
N MET A 73 6.93 -2.44 -6.03
CA MET A 73 7.65 -3.63 -6.51
C MET A 73 6.75 -4.88 -6.52
N MET A 74 6.03 -5.14 -5.42
CA MET A 74 5.15 -6.32 -5.32
C MET A 74 3.97 -6.25 -6.31
N LYS A 75 3.46 -5.04 -6.62
CA LYS A 75 2.29 -4.86 -7.49
C LYS A 75 2.61 -4.91 -8.98
N VAL A 76 3.87 -4.84 -9.40
CA VAL A 76 4.22 -5.01 -10.83
C VAL A 76 3.68 -6.35 -11.35
N ASN A 77 3.96 -7.44 -10.64
CA ASN A 77 3.52 -8.77 -11.03
C ASN A 77 1.99 -8.92 -10.96
N ALA A 78 1.37 -8.46 -9.88
CA ALA A 78 -0.08 -8.51 -9.71
C ALA A 78 -0.82 -7.71 -10.79
N GLY A 79 -0.34 -6.50 -11.10
CA GLY A 79 -0.91 -5.63 -12.13
C GLY A 79 -0.82 -6.28 -13.50
N PHE A 80 0.34 -6.84 -13.85
CA PHE A 80 0.51 -7.56 -15.11
C PHE A 80 -0.45 -8.75 -15.27
N MET A 81 -0.67 -9.51 -14.19
CA MET A 81 -1.64 -10.59 -14.15
C MET A 81 -3.07 -10.09 -14.43
N HIS A 82 -3.51 -9.03 -13.75
CA HIS A 82 -4.84 -8.47 -13.94
C HIS A 82 -5.06 -7.84 -15.33
N LEU A 83 -4.01 -7.25 -15.92
CA LEU A 83 -4.01 -6.78 -17.31
C LEU A 83 -4.24 -7.95 -18.29
N ARG A 84 -3.53 -9.07 -18.10
CA ARG A 84 -3.70 -10.27 -18.95
C ARG A 84 -5.09 -10.88 -18.86
N VAL A 85 -5.70 -10.86 -17.68
CA VAL A 85 -7.05 -11.44 -17.46
C VAL A 85 -8.17 -10.51 -17.98
N GLY A 86 -7.87 -9.25 -18.34
CA GLY A 86 -8.86 -8.32 -18.89
C GLY A 86 -9.86 -7.77 -17.86
N ASN A 87 -9.57 -7.93 -16.56
CA ASN A 87 -10.41 -7.45 -15.46
C ASN A 87 -10.14 -5.96 -15.13
N VAL A 88 -9.80 -5.15 -16.13
CA VAL A 88 -9.36 -3.76 -15.95
C VAL A 88 -10.28 -2.82 -16.71
N GLU A 89 -10.91 -1.91 -15.98
CA GLU A 89 -11.77 -0.86 -16.55
C GLU A 89 -10.96 0.44 -16.64
N TRP A 90 -10.48 0.75 -17.84
CA TRP A 90 -9.52 1.82 -18.09
C TRP A 90 -10.09 3.22 -17.91
N LYS A 91 -11.39 3.42 -18.18
CA LYS A 91 -12.04 4.73 -18.04
C LYS A 91 -12.09 5.16 -16.58
N SER A 92 -12.40 4.24 -15.69
CA SER A 92 -12.38 4.45 -14.24
C SER A 92 -10.97 4.72 -13.74
N ILE A 93 -9.97 4.00 -14.25
CA ILE A 93 -8.57 4.21 -13.88
C ILE A 93 -8.13 5.63 -14.21
N THR A 94 -8.36 6.09 -15.44
CA THR A 94 -7.91 7.43 -15.85
C THR A 94 -8.60 8.52 -15.05
N GLN A 95 -9.91 8.43 -14.84
CA GLN A 95 -10.65 9.42 -14.03
C GLN A 95 -10.17 9.48 -12.57
N VAL A 96 -9.96 8.31 -11.94
CA VAL A 96 -9.46 8.26 -10.56
C VAL A 96 -8.03 8.79 -10.50
N LEU A 97 -7.15 8.40 -11.42
CA LEU A 97 -5.76 8.87 -11.45
C LEU A 97 -5.65 10.37 -11.74
N CYS A 98 -6.52 10.95 -12.56
CA CYS A 98 -6.54 12.39 -12.81
C CYS A 98 -6.72 13.21 -11.53
N GLY A 99 -7.46 12.70 -10.54
CA GLY A 99 -7.53 13.32 -9.21
C GLY A 99 -6.44 12.82 -8.27
N ALA A 100 -6.25 11.51 -8.20
CA ALA A 100 -5.42 10.86 -7.19
C ALA A 100 -3.93 11.12 -7.37
N ALA A 101 -3.42 11.07 -8.60
CA ALA A 101 -1.99 11.24 -8.87
C ALA A 101 -1.47 12.64 -8.49
N PRO A 102 -2.06 13.76 -8.97
CA PRO A 102 -1.60 15.08 -8.58
C PRO A 102 -1.78 15.34 -7.09
N ALA A 103 -2.92 14.93 -6.50
CA ALA A 103 -3.16 15.10 -5.08
C ALA A 103 -2.16 14.32 -4.21
N LEU A 104 -1.80 13.09 -4.61
CA LEU A 104 -0.77 12.29 -3.96
C LEU A 104 0.59 12.95 -4.05
N LEU A 105 0.99 13.42 -5.23
CA LEU A 105 2.28 14.08 -5.43
C LEU A 105 2.38 15.34 -4.58
N LEU A 106 1.37 16.21 -4.62
CA LEU A 106 1.34 17.42 -3.80
C LEU A 106 1.40 17.11 -2.29
N THR A 107 0.66 16.10 -1.84
CA THR A 107 0.64 15.73 -0.42
C THR A 107 1.97 15.12 0.03
N SER A 108 2.53 14.18 -0.74
CA SER A 108 3.80 13.54 -0.42
C SER A 108 4.98 14.52 -0.50
N MET A 109 5.02 15.39 -1.51
CA MET A 109 6.01 16.47 -1.57
C MET A 109 5.87 17.43 -0.39
N GLY A 110 4.65 17.82 -0.03
CA GLY A 110 4.39 18.67 1.12
C GLY A 110 4.87 18.05 2.44
N ILE A 111 4.63 16.75 2.65
CA ILE A 111 5.11 16.03 3.83
C ILE A 111 6.63 16.01 3.88
N ILE A 112 7.30 15.73 2.76
CA ILE A 112 8.77 15.69 2.71
C ILE A 112 9.33 17.07 3.03
N SER A 113 8.89 18.11 2.31
CA SER A 113 9.37 19.48 2.52
C SER A 113 9.11 19.99 3.93
N LEU A 114 7.96 19.65 4.53
CA LEU A 114 7.66 20.01 5.92
C LEU A 114 8.44 19.16 6.94
N SER A 115 8.90 17.96 6.56
CA SER A 115 9.68 17.09 7.44
C SER A 115 11.18 17.39 7.46
N GLU A 116 11.68 18.18 6.51
CA GLU A 116 13.09 18.60 6.45
C GLU A 116 13.48 19.49 7.64
N ASN A 117 12.54 20.31 8.12
CA ASN A 117 12.76 21.17 9.28
C ASN A 117 12.58 20.37 10.58
N PRO A 118 13.57 20.31 11.48
CA PRO A 118 13.48 19.51 12.71
C PRO A 118 12.31 19.89 13.63
N GLU A 119 11.94 21.18 13.66
CA GLU A 119 10.84 21.69 14.48
C GLU A 119 9.47 21.14 14.03
N THR A 120 9.26 20.99 12.72
CA THR A 120 8.00 20.49 12.15
C THR A 120 8.02 18.98 11.94
N ALA A 121 9.20 18.34 11.86
CA ALA A 121 9.35 16.91 11.63
C ALA A 121 8.60 16.06 12.67
N ALA A 122 8.68 16.42 13.96
CA ALA A 122 7.97 15.69 15.02
C ALA A 122 6.45 15.78 14.84
N MET A 123 5.93 16.99 14.57
CA MET A 123 4.50 17.22 14.33
C MET A 123 4.01 16.44 13.10
N ILE A 124 4.75 16.47 11.99
CA ILE A 124 4.37 15.75 10.77
C ILE A 124 4.37 14.24 10.99
N ASN A 125 5.36 13.69 11.69
CA ASN A 125 5.38 12.26 12.04
C ASN A 125 4.14 11.86 12.85
N GLN A 126 3.74 12.66 13.85
CA GLN A 126 2.52 12.41 14.63
C GLN A 126 1.26 12.49 13.76
N VAL A 127 1.15 13.52 12.91
CA VAL A 127 0.00 13.67 11.99
C VAL A 127 -0.09 12.46 11.05
N VAL A 128 1.02 12.04 10.45
CA VAL A 128 1.08 10.86 9.58
C VAL A 128 0.69 9.59 10.34
N GLU A 129 1.17 9.40 11.57
CA GLU A 129 0.78 8.28 12.43
C GLU A 129 -0.73 8.23 12.68
N PHE A 130 -1.33 9.34 13.11
CA PHE A 130 -2.77 9.41 13.36
C PHE A 130 -3.57 9.16 12.08
N LEU A 131 -3.10 9.67 10.94
CA LEU A 131 -3.72 9.39 9.64
C LEU A 131 -3.64 7.91 9.28
N ILE A 132 -2.49 7.24 9.47
CA ILE A 132 -2.36 5.80 9.22
C ILE A 132 -3.34 5.02 10.09
N ILE A 133 -3.44 5.34 11.39
CA ILE A 133 -4.39 4.70 12.32
C ILE A 133 -5.83 4.93 11.86
N GLY A 134 -6.18 6.16 11.48
CA GLY A 134 -7.50 6.51 10.96
C GLY A 134 -7.84 5.72 9.70
N VAL A 135 -6.89 5.57 8.77
CA VAL A 135 -7.06 4.76 7.56
C VAL A 135 -7.26 3.29 7.90
N ILE A 136 -6.46 2.72 8.80
CA ILE A 136 -6.59 1.32 9.24
C ILE A 136 -7.95 1.10 9.92
N ALA A 137 -8.39 2.01 10.78
CA ALA A 137 -9.69 1.94 11.45
C ALA A 137 -10.86 2.05 10.45
N PHE A 138 -10.81 3.02 9.54
CA PHE A 138 -11.79 3.16 8.46
C PHE A 138 -11.86 1.89 7.61
N SER A 139 -10.70 1.35 7.25
CA SER A 139 -10.56 0.10 6.51
C SER A 139 -11.22 -1.08 7.21
N MET A 140 -11.01 -1.21 8.52
CA MET A 140 -11.63 -2.24 9.36
C MET A 140 -13.16 -2.17 9.34
N ILE A 141 -13.71 -0.95 9.46
CA ILE A 141 -15.16 -0.71 9.42
C ILE A 141 -15.72 -1.01 8.02
N ALA A 142 -15.07 -0.51 6.98
CA ALA A 142 -15.48 -0.71 5.59
C ALA A 142 -15.49 -2.20 5.21
N MET A 143 -14.48 -2.97 5.64
CA MET A 143 -14.42 -4.42 5.38
C MET A 143 -15.43 -5.23 6.17
N THR A 144 -15.83 -4.79 7.37
CA THR A 144 -16.90 -5.44 8.15
C THR A 144 -18.27 -5.27 7.47
N LYS A 145 -18.50 -4.13 6.80
CA LYS A 145 -19.72 -3.86 6.02
C LYS A 145 -19.71 -4.43 4.60
N ARG A 146 -18.60 -5.05 4.17
CA ARG A 146 -18.41 -5.64 2.84
C ARG A 146 -19.32 -6.85 2.56
N SER A 147 -19.95 -7.41 3.59
CA SER A 147 -20.82 -8.61 3.53
C SER A 147 -22.11 -8.45 2.71
N ASN A 148 -22.43 -7.27 2.15
CA ASN A 148 -23.67 -7.05 1.40
C ASN A 148 -23.54 -6.02 0.26
N ILE A 149 -22.36 -5.90 -0.35
CA ILE A 149 -22.22 -5.05 -1.56
C ILE A 149 -22.88 -5.80 -2.73
N LYS A 150 -24.21 -5.66 -2.86
CA LYS A 150 -24.94 -6.03 -4.07
C LYS A 150 -24.59 -5.02 -5.15
N ALA A 151 -24.12 -5.52 -6.29
CA ALA A 151 -23.98 -4.71 -7.49
C ALA A 151 -25.34 -4.09 -7.82
N GLU A 152 -25.42 -2.76 -7.77
CA GLU A 152 -26.58 -2.07 -8.32
C GLU A 152 -26.36 -1.96 -9.83
N PRO A 153 -27.27 -2.46 -10.68
CA PRO A 153 -27.06 -2.43 -12.10
C PRO A 153 -27.16 -0.98 -12.60
N ASP A 154 -26.20 -0.61 -13.44
CA ASP A 154 -26.37 0.39 -14.49
C ASP A 154 -26.29 1.86 -14.06
N GLN A 155 -25.08 2.32 -13.71
CA GLN A 155 -24.76 3.73 -13.92
C GLN A 155 -24.53 3.97 -15.41
N LYS A 156 -25.54 4.59 -16.05
CA LYS A 156 -25.47 5.22 -17.38
C LYS A 156 -24.08 5.79 -17.64
N GLU A 157 -23.53 5.50 -18.82
CA GLU A 157 -22.26 6.03 -19.31
C GLU A 157 -22.13 7.53 -19.03
N SER A 158 -21.54 7.88 -17.88
CA SER A 158 -21.18 9.25 -17.59
C SER A 158 -20.01 9.62 -18.50
N GLY A 159 -19.95 10.87 -18.96
CA GLY A 159 -18.96 11.36 -19.93
C GLY A 159 -17.50 11.07 -19.52
N PHE A 160 -16.57 11.40 -20.41
CA PHE A 160 -15.15 11.05 -20.26
C PHE A 160 -14.51 11.54 -18.93
N PHE A 161 -15.06 12.60 -18.31
CA PHE A 161 -14.63 13.11 -17.00
C PHE A 161 -15.83 13.40 -16.10
N ASN A 162 -15.99 12.61 -15.04
CA ASN A 162 -16.98 12.87 -13.99
C ASN A 162 -16.30 13.57 -12.79
N PRO A 163 -16.64 14.85 -12.48
CA PRO A 163 -16.02 15.60 -11.39
C PRO A 163 -16.10 14.90 -10.03
N LYS A 164 -17.17 14.14 -9.76
CA LYS A 164 -17.32 13.40 -8.50
C LYS A 164 -16.27 12.30 -8.37
N ILE A 165 -15.98 11.60 -9.45
CA ILE A 165 -14.96 10.53 -9.49
C ILE A 165 -13.57 11.12 -9.33
N ILE A 166 -13.29 12.25 -9.99
CA ILE A 166 -12.02 12.96 -9.87
C ILE A 166 -11.81 13.45 -8.43
N MET A 167 -12.84 14.04 -7.81
CA MET A 167 -12.76 14.53 -6.43
C MET A 167 -12.56 13.39 -5.42
N ALA A 168 -13.26 12.27 -5.61
CA ALA A 168 -13.07 11.07 -4.79
C ALA A 168 -11.68 10.44 -5.00
N GLY A 169 -11.18 10.47 -6.23
CA GLY A 169 -9.79 10.14 -6.57
C GLY A 169 -8.80 11.05 -5.87
N ALA A 170 -9.02 12.37 -5.89
CA ALA A 170 -8.16 13.35 -5.21
C ALA A 170 -8.13 13.12 -3.69
N ALA A 171 -9.28 12.92 -3.05
CA ALA A 171 -9.35 12.57 -1.62
C ALA A 171 -8.56 11.29 -1.31
N THR A 172 -8.70 10.27 -2.15
CA THR A 172 -7.92 9.02 -2.04
C THR A 172 -6.42 9.29 -2.22
N GLY A 173 -6.06 10.14 -3.18
CA GLY A 173 -4.69 10.57 -3.44
C GLY A 173 -4.05 11.31 -2.26
N ILE A 174 -4.78 12.22 -1.61
CA ILE A 174 -4.30 12.91 -0.39
C ILE A 174 -4.01 11.88 0.70
N VAL A 175 -4.98 11.01 0.99
CA VAL A 175 -4.83 10.02 2.05
C VAL A 175 -3.68 9.05 1.73
N MET A 176 -3.58 8.57 0.48
CA MET A 176 -2.50 7.68 0.06
C MET A 176 -1.13 8.38 0.04
N GLY A 177 -1.08 9.64 -0.38
CA GLY A 177 0.15 10.44 -0.35
C GLY A 177 0.63 10.68 1.06
N ALA A 178 -0.28 10.86 2.02
CA ALA A 178 0.07 11.03 3.42
C ALA A 178 0.45 9.73 4.14
N THR A 179 -0.22 8.63 3.82
CA THR A 179 -0.12 7.41 4.61
C THR A 179 0.68 6.30 3.93
N GLY A 180 1.01 6.39 2.63
CA GLY A 180 1.70 5.33 1.88
C GLY A 180 0.98 4.00 1.84
N VAL A 181 -0.27 3.95 2.35
CA VAL A 181 -1.06 2.74 2.42
C VAL A 181 -1.37 2.32 0.99
N GLY A 182 -0.82 1.17 0.59
CA GLY A 182 -0.77 0.71 -0.80
C GLY A 182 -2.14 0.40 -1.42
N GLY A 183 -2.93 1.44 -1.69
CA GLY A 183 -4.06 1.58 -2.61
C GLY A 183 -5.29 0.71 -2.37
N GLY A 184 -5.13 -0.60 -2.29
CA GLY A 184 -6.25 -1.53 -2.45
C GLY A 184 -7.35 -1.37 -1.41
N ILE A 185 -7.05 -0.88 -0.20
CA ILE A 185 -8.05 -0.74 0.85
C ILE A 185 -8.99 0.44 0.65
N LEU A 186 -8.49 1.55 0.08
CA LEU A 186 -9.30 2.73 -0.23
C LEU A 186 -9.86 2.68 -1.65
N LEU A 187 -9.08 2.14 -2.59
CA LEU A 187 -9.46 2.05 -3.99
C LEU A 187 -10.56 1.02 -4.24
N LEU A 188 -10.62 -0.08 -3.48
CA LEU A 188 -11.69 -1.05 -3.66
C LEU A 188 -13.08 -0.49 -3.30
N PRO A 189 -13.29 0.13 -2.11
CA PRO A 189 -14.54 0.81 -1.81
C PRO A 189 -14.85 1.93 -2.80
N LEU A 190 -13.85 2.73 -3.19
CA LEU A 190 -14.03 3.78 -4.20
C LEU A 190 -14.58 3.19 -5.51
N LEU A 191 -13.92 2.18 -6.07
CA LEU A 191 -14.29 1.60 -7.36
C LEU A 191 -15.60 0.80 -7.31
N SER A 192 -15.86 0.08 -6.22
CA SER A 192 -17.06 -0.76 -6.10
C SER A 192 -18.29 0.02 -5.66
N VAL A 193 -18.17 0.91 -4.66
CA VAL A 193 -19.31 1.64 -4.09
C VAL A 193 -19.58 2.93 -4.85
N THR A 194 -18.54 3.69 -5.20
CA THR A 194 -18.74 5.00 -5.87
C THR A 194 -18.95 4.84 -7.37
N LEU A 195 -18.24 3.91 -8.01
CA LEU A 195 -18.35 3.66 -9.46
C LEU A 195 -19.21 2.45 -9.83
N GLY A 196 -19.67 1.65 -8.86
CA GLY A 196 -20.52 0.49 -9.14
C GLY A 196 -19.86 -0.62 -9.95
N LEU A 197 -18.51 -0.69 -9.99
CA LEU A 197 -17.81 -1.71 -10.76
C LEU A 197 -17.97 -3.10 -10.12
N ASP A 198 -18.09 -4.13 -10.97
CA ASP A 198 -18.06 -5.52 -10.54
C ASP A 198 -16.78 -5.84 -9.76
N MET A 199 -16.86 -6.71 -8.74
CA MET A 199 -15.73 -7.04 -7.87
C MET A 199 -14.45 -7.40 -8.64
N LYS A 200 -14.56 -8.18 -9.72
CA LYS A 200 -13.38 -8.55 -10.55
C LYS A 200 -12.73 -7.32 -11.19
N LYS A 201 -13.55 -6.40 -11.73
CA LYS A 201 -13.10 -5.14 -12.33
C LYS A 201 -12.56 -4.18 -11.28
N SER A 202 -13.21 -4.04 -10.13
CA SER A 202 -12.71 -3.22 -9.02
C SER A 202 -11.35 -3.71 -8.54
N VAL A 203 -11.18 -5.02 -8.35
CA VAL A 203 -9.89 -5.61 -7.93
C VAL A 203 -8.82 -5.34 -8.98
N GLY A 204 -9.07 -5.70 -10.24
CA GLY A 204 -8.09 -5.48 -11.31
C GLY A 204 -7.71 -4.00 -11.47
N SER A 205 -8.69 -3.11 -11.57
CA SER A 205 -8.44 -1.67 -11.68
C SER A 205 -7.75 -1.07 -10.45
N SER A 206 -8.09 -1.51 -9.23
CA SER A 206 -7.45 -1.03 -8.01
C SER A 206 -5.96 -1.35 -7.96
N VAL A 207 -5.55 -2.53 -8.45
CA VAL A 207 -4.14 -2.94 -8.46
C VAL A 207 -3.33 -2.06 -9.39
N ILE A 208 -3.87 -1.70 -10.56
CA ILE A 208 -3.20 -0.81 -11.52
C ILE A 208 -3.08 0.61 -10.97
N ILE A 209 -4.16 1.16 -10.41
CA ILE A 209 -4.13 2.48 -9.78
C ILE A 209 -3.15 2.48 -8.61
N ALA A 210 -3.19 1.46 -7.76
CA ALA A 210 -2.28 1.33 -6.62
C ALA A 210 -0.82 1.19 -7.06
N LEU A 211 -0.53 0.48 -8.15
CA LEU A 211 0.81 0.39 -8.73
C LEU A 211 1.31 1.79 -9.12
N VAL A 212 0.52 2.54 -9.90
CA VAL A 212 0.89 3.90 -10.34
C VAL A 212 1.12 4.83 -9.14
N LEU A 213 0.17 4.87 -8.20
CA LEU A 213 0.23 5.76 -7.03
C LEU A 213 1.36 5.38 -6.06
N SER A 214 1.59 4.08 -5.82
CA SER A 214 2.69 3.63 -4.95
C SER A 214 4.06 3.86 -5.59
N THR A 215 4.20 3.73 -6.91
CA THR A 215 5.42 4.13 -7.62
C THR A 215 5.66 5.63 -7.49
N ALA A 216 4.64 6.46 -7.69
CA ALA A 216 4.77 7.91 -7.50
C ALA A 216 5.19 8.28 -6.08
N ALA A 217 4.53 7.71 -5.06
CA ALA A 217 4.88 7.92 -3.66
C ALA A 217 6.30 7.41 -3.36
N ALA A 218 6.67 6.23 -3.86
CA ALA A 218 8.00 5.67 -3.66
C ALA A 218 9.09 6.57 -4.24
N LEU A 219 8.88 7.13 -5.43
CA LEU A 219 9.83 8.07 -6.05
C LEU A 219 9.94 9.36 -5.23
N THR A 220 8.83 9.91 -4.77
CA THR A 220 8.82 11.13 -3.96
C THR A 220 9.52 10.90 -2.61
N TYR A 221 9.08 9.91 -1.81
CA TYR A 221 9.66 9.61 -0.50
C TYR A 221 11.11 9.15 -0.58
N SER A 222 11.48 8.30 -1.54
CA SER A 222 12.89 7.89 -1.70
C SER A 222 13.76 9.05 -2.18
N GLY A 223 13.24 9.91 -3.05
CA GLY A 223 13.93 11.13 -3.48
C GLY A 223 14.18 12.10 -2.32
N GLY A 224 13.30 12.12 -1.32
CA GLY A 224 13.49 12.86 -0.07
C GLY A 224 14.29 12.12 1.00
N GLY A 225 14.91 10.98 0.70
CA GLY A 225 15.66 10.18 1.68
C GLY A 225 14.79 9.47 2.74
N GLN A 226 13.48 9.45 2.56
CA GLN A 226 12.50 8.90 3.50
C GLN A 226 12.12 7.45 3.17
N SER A 227 13.09 6.62 2.78
CA SER A 227 12.86 5.19 2.55
C SER A 227 14.12 4.36 2.79
N ASP A 228 13.94 3.15 3.33
CA ASP A 228 14.99 2.15 3.48
C ASP A 228 14.89 1.14 2.32
N ILE A 229 15.71 1.35 1.30
CA ILE A 229 15.74 0.53 0.09
C ILE A 229 16.11 -0.92 0.42
N LEU A 230 17.06 -1.14 1.32
CA LEU A 230 17.52 -2.49 1.64
C LEU A 230 16.43 -3.28 2.36
N THR A 231 15.77 -2.68 3.35
CA THR A 231 14.62 -3.29 4.00
C THR A 231 13.50 -3.57 2.98
N ALA A 232 13.22 -2.64 2.06
CA ALA A 232 12.22 -2.85 1.02
C ALA A 232 12.56 -4.04 0.11
N VAL A 233 13.81 -4.15 -0.35
CA VAL A 233 14.27 -5.27 -1.19
C VAL A 233 14.16 -6.60 -0.44
N LEU A 234 14.59 -6.67 0.82
CA LEU A 234 14.53 -7.89 1.61
C LEU A 234 13.08 -8.35 1.87
N LEU A 235 12.16 -7.40 2.13
CA LEU A 235 10.73 -7.69 2.26
C LEU A 235 10.14 -8.19 0.94
N VAL A 236 10.50 -7.56 -0.18
CA VAL A 236 10.07 -7.98 -1.52
C VAL A 236 10.58 -9.38 -1.85
N MET A 237 11.85 -9.69 -1.52
CA MET A 237 12.43 -11.02 -1.67
C MET A 237 11.64 -12.08 -0.90
N GLY A 238 11.27 -11.80 0.36
CA GLY A 238 10.38 -12.68 1.12
C GLY A 238 9.01 -12.89 0.46
N SER A 239 8.45 -11.84 -0.15
CA SER A 239 7.12 -11.91 -0.77
C SER A 239 7.03 -12.88 -1.95
N PHE A 240 8.15 -13.18 -2.62
CA PHE A 240 8.20 -14.19 -3.69
C PHE A 240 7.85 -15.60 -3.18
N ILE A 241 8.01 -15.87 -1.88
CA ILE A 241 7.56 -17.12 -1.24
C ILE A 241 6.10 -17.00 -0.81
N GLY A 242 5.74 -15.86 -0.22
CA GLY A 242 4.40 -15.63 0.32
C GLY A 242 3.29 -15.60 -0.73
N ILE A 243 3.51 -14.91 -1.86
CA ILE A 243 2.49 -14.70 -2.90
C ILE A 243 2.06 -16.02 -3.57
N PRO A 244 2.98 -16.90 -4.03
CA PRO A 244 2.59 -18.20 -4.57
C PRO A 244 1.87 -19.08 -3.54
N LEU A 245 2.34 -19.08 -2.29
CA LEU A 245 1.72 -19.85 -1.21
C LEU A 245 0.28 -19.37 -0.95
N ALA A 246 0.04 -18.07 -1.01
CA ALA A 246 -1.31 -17.52 -0.95
C ALA A 246 -2.20 -18.00 -2.11
N GLY A 247 -1.67 -18.06 -3.34
CA GLY A 247 -2.41 -18.58 -4.50
C GLY A 247 -2.82 -20.05 -4.34
N LEU A 248 -1.98 -20.86 -3.67
CA LEU A 248 -2.32 -22.25 -3.33
C LEU A 248 -3.40 -22.33 -2.25
N LEU A 249 -3.24 -21.55 -1.17
CA LEU A 249 -4.18 -21.51 -0.05
C LEU A 249 -5.55 -20.95 -0.45
N MET A 250 -5.59 -19.98 -1.37
CA MET A 250 -6.84 -19.39 -1.86
C MET A 250 -7.76 -20.42 -2.52
N LYS A 251 -7.22 -21.48 -3.11
CA LYS A 251 -8.02 -22.58 -3.67
C LYS A 251 -8.67 -23.46 -2.60
N ALA A 252 -8.11 -23.48 -1.39
CA ALA A 252 -8.56 -24.33 -0.29
C ALA A 252 -9.42 -23.59 0.74
N LEU A 253 -9.47 -22.25 0.70
CA LEU A 253 -10.17 -21.41 1.66
C LEU A 253 -11.46 -20.84 1.06
N SER A 254 -12.54 -20.85 1.85
CA SER A 254 -13.78 -20.16 1.47
C SER A 254 -13.62 -18.64 1.59
N ASP A 255 -14.42 -17.89 0.82
CA ASP A 255 -14.46 -16.41 0.87
C ASP A 255 -14.65 -15.87 2.29
N GLN A 256 -15.47 -16.54 3.10
CA GLN A 256 -15.71 -16.19 4.51
C GLN A 256 -14.44 -16.35 5.37
N ARG A 257 -13.65 -17.40 5.17
CA ARG A 257 -12.38 -17.61 5.88
C ARG A 257 -11.33 -16.59 5.45
N LEU A 258 -11.25 -16.28 4.16
CA LEU A 258 -10.36 -15.23 3.64
C LEU A 258 -10.73 -13.86 4.24
N GLN A 259 -12.02 -13.54 4.37
CA GLN A 259 -12.48 -12.32 5.03
C GLN A 259 -12.11 -12.29 6.51
N GLN A 260 -12.29 -13.39 7.25
CA GLN A 260 -11.90 -13.49 8.67
C GLN A 260 -10.40 -13.32 8.88
N ILE A 261 -9.57 -13.97 8.04
CA ILE A 261 -8.11 -13.80 8.07
C ILE A 261 -7.75 -12.34 7.81
N SER A 262 -8.34 -11.71 6.79
CA SER A 262 -8.10 -10.30 6.47
C SER A 262 -8.46 -9.39 7.63
N LEU A 263 -9.63 -9.60 8.26
CA LEU A 263 -10.07 -8.81 9.42
C LEU A 263 -9.11 -9.00 10.60
N GLY A 264 -8.71 -10.23 10.91
CA GLY A 264 -7.75 -10.51 11.99
C GLY A 264 -6.42 -9.79 11.77
N LEU A 265 -5.90 -9.79 10.53
CA LEU A 265 -4.68 -9.06 10.18
C LEU A 265 -4.83 -7.55 10.36
N ILE A 266 -5.95 -6.97 9.91
CA ILE A 266 -6.25 -5.54 10.11
C ILE A 266 -6.34 -5.20 11.60
N THR A 267 -6.96 -6.08 12.41
CA THR A 267 -7.02 -5.89 13.86
C THR A 267 -5.63 -5.93 14.49
N ILE A 268 -4.77 -6.87 14.11
CA ILE A 268 -3.39 -6.93 14.59
C ILE A 268 -2.63 -5.64 14.19
N SER A 269 -2.74 -5.20 12.94
CA SER A 269 -2.18 -3.93 12.46
C SER A 269 -2.63 -2.76 13.32
N ALA A 270 -3.93 -2.67 13.61
CA ALA A 270 -4.50 -1.62 14.43
C ALA A 270 -3.93 -1.67 15.86
N MET A 271 -3.84 -2.85 16.49
CA MET A 271 -3.27 -2.99 17.83
C MET A 271 -1.80 -2.58 17.89
N VAL A 272 -0.99 -2.98 16.91
CA VAL A 272 0.44 -2.63 16.85
C VAL A 272 0.63 -1.13 16.70
N MET A 273 -0.13 -0.48 15.81
CA MET A 273 -0.07 0.97 15.62
C MET A 273 -0.64 1.74 16.82
N LEU A 274 -1.68 1.24 17.47
CA LEU A 274 -2.22 1.87 18.67
C LEU A 274 -1.19 1.82 19.81
N ARG A 275 -0.49 0.68 19.96
CA ARG A 275 0.60 0.55 20.92
C ARG A 275 1.75 1.51 20.63
N SER A 276 2.09 1.74 19.35
CA SER A 276 3.17 2.66 19.00
C SER A 276 2.91 4.09 19.43
N VAL A 277 1.65 4.55 19.41
CA VAL A 277 1.26 5.89 19.90
C VAL A 277 1.54 6.02 21.40
N PHE A 278 1.19 5.00 22.19
CA PHE A 278 1.31 5.05 23.65
C PHE A 278 2.74 4.79 24.16
N SER A 279 3.63 4.30 23.29
CA SER A 279 5.05 4.08 23.62
C SER A 279 5.98 5.18 23.11
N SER A 280 5.47 6.18 22.38
CA SER A 280 6.20 7.34 21.86
C SER A 280 6.09 8.52 22.82
#